data_AF-A0A7V4T811-F1
#
_entry.id   AF-A0A7V4T811-F1
#
_cell.length_a   1.000
_cell.length_b   1.000
_cell.length_c   1.000
_cell.angle_alpha   90.00
_cell.angle_beta   90.00
_cell.angle_gamma   90.00
#
_symmetry.space_group_name_H-M   'P 1'
#
loop_
_entity.id
_entity.type
_entity.pdbx_description
1 polymer ?
#
loop_
_entity_poly.entity_id
_entity_poly.type
_entity_poly.pdbx_seq_one_letter_code
_entity_poly.pdbx_strand_id
1 'polypeptide(L)' 'MKNMNSMMKQAQKLQKKMLKTQAELATKTVEASSGGGMVKVIADGGQKIESIVLEKEVI' A
#
# COMPACT_ATOMS: atom_id res chain seq x y z
N MET A 1 25.84 -3.12 30.59
CA MET A 1 24.38 -2.99 30.80
C MET A 1 23.72 -1.75 30.16
N LYS A 2 24.39 -0.60 29.98
CA LYS A 2 23.80 0.57 29.26
C LYS A 2 23.41 0.31 27.78
N ASN A 3 24.11 -0.59 27.09
CA ASN A 3 23.84 -0.92 25.67
C ASN A 3 22.59 -1.79 25.42
N MET A 4 22.11 -2.53 26.42
CA MET A 4 20.92 -3.39 26.23
C MET A 4 19.63 -2.55 26.23
N ASN A 5 19.58 -1.50 27.07
CA ASN A 5 18.42 -0.60 27.16
C ASN A 5 18.26 0.29 25.91
N SER A 6 19.36 0.71 25.27
CA SER A 6 19.28 1.44 24.00
C SER A 6 18.82 0.54 22.87
N MET A 7 19.30 -0.70 22.82
CA MET A 7 18.89 -1.71 21.84
C MET A 7 17.40 -2.06 21.95
N MET A 8 16.88 -2.25 23.16
CA MET A 8 15.45 -2.52 23.39
C MET A 8 14.55 -1.38 22.88
N LYS A 9 14.93 -0.11 23.14
CA LYS A 9 14.19 1.06 22.65
C LYS A 9 14.23 1.18 21.13
N GLN A 10 15.37 0.87 20.50
CA GLN A 10 15.49 0.83 19.05
C GLN A 10 14.64 -0.28 18.42
N ALA A 11 14.63 -1.48 19.03
CA ALA A 11 13.81 -2.60 18.59
C ALA A 11 12.30 -2.28 18.69
N GLN A 12 11.84 -1.65 19.78
CA GLN A 12 10.45 -1.20 19.92
C GLN A 12 10.07 -0.16 18.86
N LYS A 13 10.98 0.78 18.56
CA LYS A 13 10.76 1.80 17.51
C LYS A 13 10.71 1.16 16.13
N LEU A 14 11.57 0.18 15.86
CA LEU A 14 11.57 -0.60 14.62
C LEU A 14 10.26 -1.38 14.47
N GLN A 15 9.80 -2.07 15.52
CA GLN A 15 8.57 -2.84 15.51
C GLN A 15 7.35 -1.97 15.23
N LYS A 16 7.22 -0.81 15.90
CA LYS A 16 6.16 0.16 15.60
C LYS A 16 6.24 0.69 14.17
N LYS A 17 7.45 0.99 13.67
CA LYS A 17 7.64 1.49 12.30
C LYS A 17 7.26 0.43 11.27
N MET A 18 7.63 -0.83 11.48
CA MET A 18 7.29 -1.94 10.60
C MET A 18 5.76 -2.12 10.49
N LEU A 19 5.06 -2.14 11.63
CA LEU A 19 3.60 -2.25 11.66
C LEU A 19 2.92 -1.08 10.93
N LYS A 20 3.40 0.15 11.15
CA LYS A 20 2.90 1.35 10.45
C LYS A 20 3.15 1.26 8.94
N THR A 21 4.34 0.84 8.52
CA THR A 21 4.68 0.69 7.10
C THR A 21 3.85 -0.40 6.43
N GLN A 22 3.59 -1.53 7.09
CA GLN A 22 2.67 -2.55 6.57
C GLN A 22 1.26 -2.00 6.37
N ALA A 23 0.73 -1.24 7.34
CA ALA A 23 -0.59 -0.62 7.22
C ALA A 23 -0.64 0.40 6.08
N GLU A 24 0.39 1.25 5.94
CA GLU A 24 0.47 2.24 4.86
C GLU A 24 0.58 1.56 3.48
N LEU A 25 1.35 0.47 3.37
CA LEU A 25 1.47 -0.29 2.12
C LEU A 25 0.14 -0.93 1.71
N ALA A 26 -0.64 -1.43 2.68
CA ALA A 26 -1.97 -1.98 2.40
C ALA A 26 -2.94 -0.91 1.87
N THR A 27 -2.81 0.35 2.30
CA THR A 27 -3.68 1.46 1.85
C THR A 27 -3.19 2.18 0.60
N LYS A 28 -1.96 1.92 0.15
CA LYS A 28 -1.42 2.57 -1.04
C LYS A 28 -2.09 1.99 -2.28
N THR A 29 -2.76 2.85 -3.02
CA THR A 29 -3.40 2.50 -4.29
C THR A 29 -2.51 2.87 -5.47
N VAL A 30 -2.54 2.04 -6.50
CA VAL A 30 -1.98 2.29 -7.82
C VAL A 30 -3.10 2.36 -8.84
N GLU A 31 -2.96 3.27 -9.79
CA GLU A 31 -3.89 3.41 -10.91
C GLU A 31 -3.22 2.86 -12.16
N ALA A 32 -3.92 1.98 -12.87
CA ALA A 32 -3.53 1.48 -14.18
C ALA A 32 -4.64 1.77 -15.19
N SER A 33 -4.26 2.09 -16.43
CA SER A 33 -5.21 2.25 -17.52
C SER A 33 -4.82 1.43 -18.74
N SER A 34 -5.82 1.04 -19.53
CA SER A 34 -5.68 0.31 -20.78
C SER A 34 -6.66 0.87 -21.83
N GLY A 35 -6.43 0.53 -23.11
CA GLY A 35 -7.27 0.97 -24.22
C GLY A 35 -7.29 2.49 -24.37
N GLY A 36 -6.14 3.18 -24.24
CA GLY A 36 -6.09 4.65 -24.36
C GLY A 36 -6.72 5.43 -23.20
N GLY A 37 -7.08 4.76 -22.10
CA GLY A 37 -7.74 5.38 -20.94
C GLY A 37 -9.17 4.90 -20.72
N MET A 38 -9.75 4.18 -21.69
CA MET A 38 -11.14 3.72 -21.63
C MET A 38 -11.39 2.68 -20.51
N VAL A 39 -10.35 1.99 -20.06
CA VAL A 39 -10.39 1.11 -18.89
C VAL A 39 -9.42 1.66 -17.85
N LYS A 40 -9.92 2.02 -16.67
CA LYS A 40 -9.12 2.46 -15.53
C LYS A 40 -9.39 1.56 -14.33
N VAL A 41 -8.33 1.07 -13.70
CA VAL A 41 -8.40 0.20 -12.52
C VAL A 41 -7.59 0.82 -11.41
N ILE A 42 -8.18 0.88 -10.22
CA ILE A 42 -7.51 1.27 -8.98
C ILE A 42 -7.38 0.02 -8.12
N ALA A 43 -6.15 -0.36 -7.81
CA ALA A 43 -5.84 -1.50 -6.95
C ALA A 43 -4.94 -1.06 -5.80
N ASP A 44 -5.06 -1.70 -4.64
CA ASP A 44 -4.19 -1.47 -3.49
C ASP A 44 -2.92 -2.37 -3.50
N GLY A 45 -1.97 -2.07 -2.60
CA GLY A 45 -0.77 -2.87 -2.41
C GLY A 45 -1.03 -4.29 -1.85
N GLY A 46 -2.26 -4.60 -1.47
CA GLY A 46 -2.74 -5.91 -1.07
C GLY A 46 -3.33 -6.73 -2.24
N GLN A 47 -3.22 -6.24 -3.48
CA GLN A 47 -3.84 -6.83 -4.68
C GLN A 47 -5.37 -6.82 -4.67
N LYS A 48 -5.99 -5.96 -3.84
CA LYS A 48 -7.44 -5.76 -3.85
C LYS A 48 -7.79 -4.69 -4.87
N ILE A 49 -8.79 -4.97 -5.70
CA ILE A 49 -9.34 -3.97 -6.63
C ILE A 49 -10.35 -3.13 -5.87
N GLU A 50 -10.11 -1.82 -5.80
CA GLU A 50 -10.97 -0.85 -5.15
C GLU A 50 -11.97 -0.23 -6.13
N SER A 51 -11.58 -0.04 -7.39
CA SER A 51 -12.44 0.55 -8.42
C SER A 51 -12.09 0.10 -9.83
N ILE A 52 -13.11 -0.05 -10.66
CA ILE A 52 -13.00 -0.28 -12.10
C ILE A 52 -13.92 0.73 -12.79
N VAL A 53 -13.35 1.55 -13.67
CA VAL A 53 -14.07 2.50 -14.53
C VAL A 53 -13.94 2.02 -15.97
N LEU A 54 -15.08 1.87 -16.63
CA LEU A 54 -15.21 1.42 -18.01
C LEU A 54 -16.03 2.47 -18.77
N GLU A 55 -15.48 2.98 -19.86
CA GLU A 55 -16.24 3.84 -20.77
C GLU A 55 -17.19 3.02 -21.65
N LYS A 56 -18.35 3.61 -22.00
CA LYS A 56 -19.40 2.93 -22.76
C LYS A 56 -18.98 2.45 -24.15
N GLU A 57 -17.93 3.04 -24.73
CA GLU A 57 -17.41 2.61 -26.05
C GLU A 57 -16.72 1.23 -26.01
N VAL A 58 -16.42 0.70 -24.82
CA VAL A 58 -15.73 -0.60 -24.63
C VAL A 58 -16.72 -1.74 -24.32
N ILE A 59 -18.02 -1.48 -24.19
CA ILE A 59 -19.06 -2.46 -23.84
C ILE A 59 -19.99 -2.71 -25.02
#